data_AF-A0A0H3LVV3-F1
#
_entry.id   AF-A0A0H3LVV3-F1
#
_cell.length_a   1.000
_cell.length_b   1.000
_cell.length_c   1.000
_cell.angle_alpha   90.00
_cell.angle_beta   90.00
_cell.angle_gamma   90.00
#
_symmetry.space_group_name_H-M   'P 1'
#
loop_
_entity.id
_entity.type
_entity.pdbx_description
1 polymer ?
#
loop_
_entity_poly.entity_id
_entity_poly.type
_entity_poly.pdbx_seq_one_letter_code
_entity_poly.pdbx_strand_id
1 'polypeptide(L)'
;MALESLQRHDGLFGLTEAAKILEMQPKQFIQFLQQKGWVYRRAAGGNLLPYQDKIQKQLMDCPTITLQTASGIEKVIPCAKITTKGIGVLSEEIKKQSMH
;
A
#
# COMPACT_ATOMS: atom_id res chain seq x y z
N MET A 1 -6.87 20.70 12.45
CA MET A 1 -5.73 20.35 11.58
C MET A 1 -5.34 18.91 11.89
N ALA A 2 -5.31 18.07 10.86
CA ALA A 2 -5.19 16.62 10.97
C ALA A 2 -3.75 16.21 11.34
N LEU A 3 -3.59 15.76 12.59
CA LEU A 3 -2.45 14.99 13.07
C LEU A 3 -3.02 13.85 13.90
N GLU A 4 -3.74 12.94 13.23
CA GLU A 4 -3.99 11.64 13.83
C GLU A 4 -2.64 10.95 13.98
N SER A 5 -2.22 10.89 15.24
CA SER A 5 -1.02 10.27 15.75
C SER A 5 -0.63 9.03 14.97
N LEU A 6 0.65 9.02 14.62
CA LEU A 6 1.54 7.87 14.51
C LEU A 6 1.15 6.75 15.50
N GLN A 7 0.13 5.96 15.19
CA GLN A 7 -0.04 4.65 15.82
C GLN A 7 1.06 3.78 15.24
N ARG A 8 2.11 3.60 16.04
CA ARG A 8 3.22 2.70 15.76
C ARG A 8 2.67 1.36 15.32
N HIS A 9 2.92 1.11 14.04
CA HIS A 9 2.66 -0.06 13.21
C HIS A 9 2.41 -1.39 13.91
N ASP A 10 1.23 -1.96 13.63
CA ASP A 10 0.95 -3.40 13.57
C ASP A 10 1.75 -4.12 12.44
N GLY A 11 2.94 -3.59 12.10
CA GLY A 11 3.74 -4.02 10.95
C GLY A 11 3.14 -3.69 9.58
N LEU A 12 2.05 -2.92 9.50
CA LEU A 12 1.36 -2.54 8.25
C LEU A 12 1.54 -1.05 7.91
N PHE A 13 1.97 -0.76 6.69
CA PHE A 13 2.26 0.57 6.17
C PHE A 13 1.34 0.90 5.00
N GLY A 14 0.78 2.11 4.97
CA GLY A 14 0.07 2.59 3.78
C GLY A 14 1.02 2.78 2.59
N LEU A 15 0.52 2.74 1.35
CA LEU A 15 1.35 2.90 0.15
C LEU A 15 2.19 4.19 0.17
N THR A 16 1.62 5.29 0.66
CA THR A 16 2.31 6.58 0.78
C THR A 16 3.41 6.56 1.84
N GLU A 17 3.19 5.87 2.96
CA GLU A 17 4.20 5.74 4.01
C GLU A 17 5.34 4.83 3.58
N ALA A 18 5.00 3.69 2.97
CA ALA A 18 5.95 2.78 2.36
C ALA A 18 6.85 3.51 1.34
N ALA A 19 6.27 4.36 0.50
CA ALA A 19 7.03 5.18 -0.44
C ALA A 19 8.03 6.10 0.28
N LYS A 20 7.62 6.78 1.36
CA LYS A 20 8.51 7.63 2.15
C LYS A 20 9.64 6.83 2.81
N ILE A 21 9.35 5.66 3.35
CA ILE A 21 10.34 4.77 3.96
C ILE A 21 11.39 4.31 2.94
N LEU A 22 10.96 4.06 1.71
CA LEU A 22 11.82 3.69 0.60
C LEU A 22 12.43 4.89 -0.13
N GLU A 23 12.25 6.11 0.41
CA GLU A 23 12.73 7.37 -0.16
C GLU A 23 12.27 7.60 -1.61
N MET A 24 11.11 7.06 -1.98
CA MET A 24 10.50 7.17 -3.30
C MET A 24 9.33 8.15 -3.30
N GLN A 25 9.11 8.79 -4.45
CA GLN A 25 7.89 9.55 -4.66
C GLN A 25 6.67 8.60 -4.67
N PRO A 26 5.59 8.87 -3.91
CA PRO A 26 4.41 7.99 -3.83
C PRO A 26 3.82 7.63 -5.19
N LYS A 27 3.79 8.58 -6.13
CA LYS A 27 3.30 8.36 -7.50
C LYS A 27 4.16 7.34 -8.25
N GLN A 28 5.49 7.46 -8.17
CA GLN A 28 6.45 6.54 -8.77
C GLN A 28 6.35 5.15 -8.13
N PHE A 29 6.30 5.10 -6.80
CA PHE A 29 6.17 3.86 -6.06
C PHE A 29 4.89 3.10 -6.40
N ILE A 30 3.75 3.79 -6.48
CA ILE A 30 2.47 3.20 -6.89
C ILE A 30 2.55 2.66 -8.33
N GLN A 31 3.23 3.35 -9.24
CA GLN A 31 3.44 2.88 -10.60
C GLN A 31 4.35 1.63 -10.63
N PHE A 32 5.42 1.63 -9.86
CA PHE A 32 6.31 0.49 -9.70
C PHE A 32 5.57 -0.75 -9.16
N LEU A 33 4.74 -0.59 -8.13
CA LEU A 33 3.93 -1.68 -7.60
C LEU A 33 2.94 -2.23 -8.63
N GLN A 34 2.38 -1.39 -9.49
CA GLN A 34 1.52 -1.84 -10.58
C GLN A 34 2.30 -2.62 -11.64
N GLN A 35 3.46 -2.13 -12.04
CA GLN A 35 4.33 -2.80 -13.03
C GLN A 35 4.86 -4.14 -12.52
N LYS A 36 5.22 -4.23 -11.24
CA LYS A 36 5.73 -5.45 -10.60
C LYS A 36 4.62 -6.43 -10.18
N GLY A 37 3.35 -6.11 -10.43
CA GLY A 37 2.23 -6.98 -10.05
C GLY A 37 2.06 -7.13 -8.53
N TRP A 38 2.29 -6.06 -7.78
CA TRP A 38 2.03 -6.00 -6.33
C TRP A 38 0.63 -5.49 -6.04
N VAL A 39 0.23 -4.44 -6.74
CA VAL A 39 -1.13 -3.90 -6.68
C VAL A 39 -1.72 -3.78 -8.06
N TYR A 40 -3.04 -3.81 -8.14
CA TYR A 40 -3.80 -3.57 -9.35
C TYR A 40 -4.97 -2.66 -9.06
N ARG A 41 -5.54 -2.09 -10.12
CA ARG A 41 -6.73 -1.25 -10.05
C ARG A 41 -7.87 -1.98 -10.76
N ARG A 42 -9.00 -2.17 -10.07
CA ARG A 42 -10.18 -2.86 -10.65
C ARG A 42 -10.94 -2.03 -11.69
N ALA A 43 -11.01 -0.71 -11.51
CA ALA A 43 -11.73 0.21 -12.40
C ALA A 43 -10.99 1.55 -12.50
N ALA A 44 -11.14 2.29 -13.59
CA ALA A 44 -10.55 3.62 -13.71
C ALA A 44 -11.01 4.52 -12.54
N GLY A 45 -10.05 5.01 -11.74
CA GLY A 45 -10.33 5.77 -10.51
C GLY A 45 -10.65 4.94 -9.24
N GLY A 46 -10.70 3.61 -9.35
CA GLY A 46 -10.92 2.71 -8.21
C GLY A 46 -9.71 2.59 -7.27
N ASN A 47 -9.96 2.03 -6.08
CA ASN A 47 -8.92 1.76 -5.09
C ASN A 47 -7.88 0.76 -5.62
N LEU A 48 -6.64 0.95 -5.16
CA LEU A 48 -5.56 0.00 -5.38
C LEU A 48 -5.77 -1.20 -4.46
N LEU A 49 -5.69 -2.38 -5.05
CA LEU A 49 -5.84 -3.66 -4.37
C LEU A 49 -4.55 -4.45 -4.49
N PRO A 50 -4.04 -5.04 -3.41
CA PRO A 50 -2.92 -5.95 -3.51
C PRO A 50 -3.35 -7.27 -4.17
N TYR A 51 -2.42 -7.92 -4.87
CA TYR A 51 -2.67 -9.27 -5.38
C TYR A 51 -2.70 -10.30 -4.25
N GLN A 52 -3.56 -11.31 -4.38
CA GLN A 52 -3.70 -12.38 -3.39
C GLN A 52 -2.40 -13.14 -3.13
N ASP A 53 -1.52 -13.29 -4.13
CA ASP A 53 -0.17 -13.87 -3.97
C ASP A 53 0.67 -13.10 -2.94
N LYS A 54 0.61 -11.76 -2.96
CA LYS A 54 1.38 -10.92 -2.03
C LYS A 54 0.84 -11.00 -0.61
N ILE A 55 -0.48 -11.13 -0.46
CA ILE A 55 -1.12 -11.35 0.85
C ILE A 55 -0.71 -12.71 1.43
N GLN A 56 -0.80 -13.77 0.62
CA GLN A 56 -0.39 -15.11 1.05
C GLN A 56 1.09 -15.18 1.44
N LYS A 57 1.95 -14.44 0.74
CA LYS A 57 3.39 -14.34 1.06
C LYS A 57 3.70 -13.44 2.26
N GLN A 58 2.68 -12.86 2.89
CA GLN A 58 2.79 -11.92 4.01
C GLN A 58 3.61 -10.67 3.65
N LEU A 59 3.54 -10.24 2.39
CA LEU A 59 4.22 -9.05 1.87
C LEU A 59 3.29 -7.83 1.86
N MET A 60 1.99 -8.06 1.70
CA MET A 60 0.95 -7.04 1.75
C MET A 60 -0.24 -7.56 2.55
N ASP A 61 -1.10 -6.65 2.97
CA ASP A 61 -2.37 -6.97 3.61
C ASP A 61 -3.47 -6.08 3.02
N CYS A 62 -4.72 -6.54 3.05
CA CYS A 62 -5.87 -5.79 2.54
C CYS A 62 -6.97 -5.61 3.59
N PRO A 63 -6.70 -4.92 4.70
CA PRO A 63 -7.74 -4.69 5.69
C PRO A 63 -8.86 -3.83 5.06
N THR A 64 -10.09 -4.25 5.28
CA THR A 64 -11.27 -3.48 4.92
C THR A 64 -11.50 -2.41 5.96
N ILE A 65 -11.48 -1.15 5.54
CA ILE A 65 -11.84 -0.01 6.40
C ILE A 65 -13.29 0.38 6.12
N THR A 66 -14.10 0.48 7.17
CA THR A 66 -15.46 1.01 7.08
C THR A 66 -15.40 2.51 7.29
N LEU A 67 -15.66 3.27 6.24
CA LEU A 67 -15.78 4.73 6.32
C LEU A 67 -17.25 5.08 6.39
N GLN A 68 -17.67 5.75 7.47
CA GLN A 68 -18.99 6.33 7.56
C GLN A 68 -18.94 7.71 6.91
N THR A 69 -19.69 7.88 5.82
CA THR A 69 -19.83 9.19 5.17
C THR A 69 -20.74 10.10 5.99
N ALA A 70 -20.61 11.43 5.81
CA ALA A 70 -21.45 12.41 6.51
C ALA A 70 -22.96 12.23 6.27
N SER A 71 -23.34 11.53 5.19
CA SER A 71 -24.72 11.14 4.88
C SER A 71 -25.18 9.85 5.56
N GLY A 72 -24.37 9.27 6.45
CA GLY A 72 -24.67 8.04 7.19
C GLY A 72 -24.42 6.74 6.41
N ILE A 73 -23.96 6.81 5.15
CA ILE A 73 -23.66 5.61 4.36
C ILE A 73 -22.32 5.03 4.81
N GLU A 74 -22.36 3.78 5.27
CA GLU A 74 -21.17 2.97 5.54
C GLU A 74 -20.58 2.46 4.23
N LYS A 75 -19.33 2.84 3.97
CA LYS A 75 -18.59 2.40 2.80
C LYS A 75 -17.43 1.53 3.24
N VAL A 76 -17.52 0.24 2.96
CA VAL A 76 -16.43 -0.71 3.18
C VAL A 76 -15.46 -0.58 2.01
N ILE A 77 -14.27 -0.05 2.28
CA ILE A 77 -13.23 0.13 1.27
C ILE A 77 -12.03 -0.75 1.61
N PRO A 78 -11.58 -1.61 0.67
CA PRO A 78 -10.33 -2.33 0.85
C PRO A 78 -9.15 -1.37 0.75
N CYS A 79 -8.27 -1.42 1.75
CA CYS A 79 -7.07 -0.58 1.82
C CYS A 79 -5.83 -1.44 1.61
N ALA A 80 -5.04 -1.16 0.56
CA ALA A 80 -3.77 -1.84 0.36
C ALA A 80 -2.74 -1.35 1.38
N LYS A 81 -2.29 -2.26 2.26
CA LYS A 81 -1.18 -2.03 3.18
C LYS A 81 -0.02 -2.97 2.84
N ILE A 82 1.20 -2.51 3.11
CA ILE A 82 2.44 -3.26 2.90
C ILE A 82 2.97 -3.68 4.26
N THR A 83 3.44 -4.91 4.40
CA THR A 83 4.03 -5.38 5.66
C THR A 83 5.49 -4.93 5.77
N THR A 84 6.08 -4.95 6.97
CA THR A 84 7.53 -4.81 7.16
C THR A 84 8.35 -5.71 6.23
N LYS A 85 7.90 -6.96 6.06
CA LYS A 85 8.50 -7.94 5.14
C LYS A 85 8.40 -7.49 3.68
N GLY A 86 7.24 -6.97 3.28
CA GLY A 86 7.04 -6.39 1.95
C GLY A 86 7.96 -5.21 1.67
N ILE A 87 8.14 -4.30 2.64
CA ILE A 87 9.08 -3.17 2.52
C ILE A 87 10.51 -3.67 2.28
N GLY A 88 10.96 -4.70 3.01
CA GLY A 88 12.29 -5.28 2.82
C GLY A 88 12.50 -5.79 1.38
N VAL A 89 11.56 -6.59 0.88
CA VAL A 89 11.61 -7.12 -0.50
C VAL A 89 11.58 -5.98 -1.53
N LEU A 90 10.72 -4.99 -1.34
CA LEU A 90 10.64 -3.83 -2.24
C LEU A 90 11.94 -3.03 -2.24
N SER A 91 12.55 -2.81 -1.07
CA SER A 91 13.84 -2.12 -0.95
C SER A 91 14.92 -2.83 -1.76
N GLU A 92 15.00 -4.16 -1.66
CA GLU A 92 15.95 -4.94 -2.45
C GLU A 92 15.68 -4.85 -3.96
N GLU A 93 14.41 -4.96 -4.38
CA GLU A 93 14.02 -4.84 -5.79
C GLU A 93 14.34 -3.45 -6.37
N ILE A 94 14.10 -2.39 -5.60
CA ILE A 94 14.41 -1.02 -5.99
C ILE A 94 15.93 -0.83 -6.12
N LYS A 95 16.70 -1.32 -5.13
CA LYS A 95 18.17 -1.26 -5.19
C LYS A 95 18.72 -1.99 -6.41
N LYS A 96 18.17 -3.18 -6.74
CA LYS A 96 18.56 -3.93 -7.94
C LYS A 96 18.25 -3.17 -9.23
N GLN A 97 17.11 -2.48 -9.29
CA GLN A 97 16.72 -1.72 -10.48
C GLN A 97 17.59 -0.48 -10.71
N SER A 98 18.05 0.19 -9.66
CA SER A 98 18.94 1.36 -9.77
C SER A 98 20.39 1.01 -10.19
N MET A 99 20.75 -0.27 -10.22
CA MET A 99 22.08 -0.74 -10.67
C MET A 99 22.10 -1.17 -12.15
N HIS A 100 21.15 -0.73 -12.97
CA HIS A 100 21.13 -0.93 -14.42
C HIS A 100 21.10 0.41 -15.17
#